data_AF-A0A9D9YPM5-F1
#
_entry.id   AF-A0A9D9YPM5-F1
#
_cell.length_a   1.000
_cell.length_b   1.000
_cell.length_c   1.000
_cell.angle_alpha   90.00
_cell.angle_beta   90.00
_cell.angle_gamma   90.00
#
_symmetry.space_group_name_H-M   'P 1'
#
loop_
_entity.id
_entity.type
_entity.pdbx_description
1 polymer ?
#
loop_
_entity_poly.entity_id
_entity_poly.type
_entity_poly.pdbx_seq_one_letter_code
_entity_poly.pdbx_strand_id
1 'polypeptide(L)'
;MKNIKIEFKWAIIFTIMTLLWMVLEKLCGLHGKYIDYHLYLTNLFAIPAIWVMVLALKNKKNNYYSGNMNYKQGLVSGIIISAFIALLSPLTQWITSYVITPEYFPNVIRRSVELGYYKTTAEAEAVFNYKSYAINSSIFAMVFGVATTAIAMIFLKTKYK
;
A
#
# COMPACT_ATOMS: atom_id res chain seq x y z
N MET A 1 -10.88 -22.72 10.19
CA MET A 1 -10.08 -21.89 9.24
C MET A 1 -9.09 -22.80 8.55
N LYS A 2 -9.25 -23.15 7.26
CA LYS A 2 -8.35 -24.13 6.61
C LYS A 2 -7.72 -23.72 5.28
N ASN A 3 -7.91 -22.49 4.78
CA ASN A 3 -7.10 -22.06 3.64
C ASN A 3 -6.98 -20.54 3.51
N ILE A 4 -5.88 -19.98 4.05
CA ILE A 4 -5.47 -18.57 3.86
C ILE A 4 -4.56 -18.40 2.62
N LYS A 5 -4.41 -19.45 1.80
CA LYS A 5 -3.55 -19.45 0.61
C LYS A 5 -3.93 -18.36 -0.41
N ILE A 6 -5.24 -18.10 -0.55
CA ILE A 6 -5.72 -17.05 -1.47
C ILE A 6 -5.28 -15.69 -0.95
N GLU A 7 -5.49 -15.42 0.34
CA GLU A 7 -5.13 -14.16 0.98
C GLU A 7 -3.63 -13.90 0.89
N PHE A 8 -2.80 -14.90 1.21
CA PHE A 8 -1.35 -14.80 1.09
C PHE A 8 -0.90 -14.56 -0.37
N LYS A 9 -1.45 -15.31 -1.33
CA LYS A 9 -1.17 -15.10 -2.76
C LYS A 9 -1.45 -13.67 -3.19
N TRP A 10 -2.59 -13.12 -2.78
CA TRP A 10 -2.97 -11.76 -3.15
C TRP A 10 -2.15 -10.70 -2.43
N ALA A 11 -1.71 -10.94 -1.20
CA ALA A 11 -0.75 -10.07 -0.54
C ALA A 11 0.59 -9.99 -1.30
N ILE A 12 1.10 -11.12 -1.81
CA ILE A 12 2.31 -11.14 -2.66
C ILE A 12 2.09 -10.36 -3.97
N ILE A 13 0.95 -10.56 -4.64
CA ILE A 13 0.61 -9.80 -5.85
C ILE A 13 0.55 -8.30 -5.56
N PHE A 14 -0.07 -7.91 -4.43
CA PHE A 14 -0.15 -6.52 -4.00
C PHE A 14 1.25 -5.95 -3.77
N THR A 15 2.12 -6.67 -3.06
CA THR A 15 3.52 -6.30 -2.83
C THR A 15 4.28 -6.07 -4.14
N ILE A 16 4.14 -6.96 -5.13
CA ILE A 16 4.78 -6.80 -6.44
C ILE A 16 4.25 -5.55 -7.14
N MET A 17 2.92 -5.34 -7.13
CA MET A 17 2.30 -4.15 -7.71
C MET A 17 2.81 -2.86 -7.05
N THR A 18 2.97 -2.83 -5.73
CA THR A 18 3.57 -1.71 -5.00
C THR A 18 4.99 -1.42 -5.48
N LEU A 19 5.84 -2.44 -5.60
CA LEU A 19 7.22 -2.25 -6.07
C LEU A 19 7.27 -1.75 -7.52
N LEU A 20 6.41 -2.28 -8.40
CA LEU A 20 6.28 -1.80 -9.78
C LEU A 20 5.84 -0.33 -9.81
N TRP A 21 4.93 0.08 -8.94
CA TRP A 21 4.54 1.48 -8.81
C TRP A 21 5.69 2.37 -8.36
N MET A 22 6.50 1.94 -7.40
CA MET A 22 7.68 2.69 -6.96
C MET A 22 8.72 2.86 -8.08
N VAL A 23 8.91 1.83 -8.92
CA VAL A 23 9.75 1.94 -10.12
C VAL A 23 9.16 2.95 -11.10
N LEU A 24 7.85 2.91 -11.35
CA LEU A 24 7.17 3.87 -12.22
C LEU A 24 7.36 5.32 -11.72
N GLU A 25 7.15 5.58 -10.43
CA GLU A 25 7.35 6.91 -9.85
C GLU A 25 8.78 7.42 -10.06
N LYS A 26 9.77 6.55 -9.82
CA LYS A 26 11.18 6.88 -10.07
C LYS A 26 11.43 7.22 -11.54
N LEU A 27 10.97 6.39 -12.47
CA LEU A 27 11.16 6.59 -13.91
C LEU A 27 10.49 7.87 -14.41
N CYS A 28 9.34 8.23 -13.85
CA CYS A 28 8.67 9.50 -14.11
C CYS A 28 9.40 10.71 -13.50
N GLY A 29 10.45 10.49 -12.69
CA GLY A 29 11.25 11.52 -12.05
C GLY A 29 10.68 12.06 -10.74
N LEU A 30 9.63 11.44 -10.19
CA LEU A 30 8.97 11.91 -8.96
C LEU A 30 9.85 11.76 -7.72
N HIS A 31 10.87 10.90 -7.75
CA HIS A 31 11.83 10.79 -6.63
C HIS A 31 13.06 11.70 -6.77
N GLY A 32 13.08 12.56 -7.79
CA GLY A 32 14.19 13.47 -8.06
C GLY A 32 13.70 14.76 -8.70
N LYS A 33 13.78 14.87 -10.03
CA LYS A 33 13.51 16.10 -10.79
C LYS A 33 12.15 16.75 -10.44
N TYR A 34 11.14 15.94 -10.17
CA TYR A 34 9.76 16.38 -9.93
C TYR A 34 9.29 16.06 -8.51
N ILE A 35 10.21 16.08 -7.53
CA ILE A 35 9.92 15.77 -6.13
C ILE A 35 8.81 16.66 -5.53
N ASP A 36 8.68 17.90 -6.00
CA ASP A 36 7.62 18.82 -5.56
C ASP A 36 6.22 18.31 -5.91
N TYR A 37 6.09 17.53 -6.99
CA TYR A 37 4.84 16.93 -7.41
C TYR A 37 4.58 15.57 -6.78
N HIS A 38 5.58 14.96 -6.11
CA HIS A 38 5.49 13.63 -5.53
C HIS A 38 4.33 13.53 -4.53
N LEU A 39 4.20 14.50 -3.63
CA LEU A 39 3.16 14.54 -2.60
C LEU A 39 1.74 14.45 -3.16
N TYR A 40 1.52 14.97 -4.38
CA TYR A 40 0.22 14.96 -5.03
C TYR A 40 0.01 13.69 -5.86
N LEU A 41 1.03 13.31 -6.64
CA LEU A 41 0.91 12.25 -7.65
C LEU A 41 1.05 10.84 -7.07
N THR A 42 1.77 10.66 -5.97
CA THR A 42 1.92 9.34 -5.33
C THR A 42 0.58 8.75 -4.86
N ASN A 43 -0.38 9.62 -4.49
CA ASN A 43 -1.71 9.20 -4.05
C ASN A 43 -2.51 8.47 -5.15
N LEU A 44 -2.13 8.61 -6.42
CA LEU A 44 -2.73 7.85 -7.52
C LEU A 44 -2.51 6.33 -7.36
N PHE A 45 -1.55 5.90 -6.54
CA PHE A 45 -1.37 4.52 -6.13
C PHE A 45 -2.65 3.89 -5.55
N ALA A 46 -3.53 4.69 -4.94
CA ALA A 46 -4.80 4.19 -4.41
C ALA A 46 -5.65 3.47 -5.48
N ILE A 47 -5.56 3.89 -6.75
CA ILE A 47 -6.34 3.32 -7.85
C ILE A 47 -5.97 1.83 -8.08
N PRO A 48 -4.71 1.48 -8.41
CA PRO A 48 -4.33 0.07 -8.57
C PRO A 48 -4.43 -0.71 -7.24
N ALA A 49 -4.17 -0.08 -6.09
CA ALA A 49 -4.31 -0.73 -4.79
C ALA A 49 -5.75 -1.20 -4.51
N ILE A 50 -6.74 -0.31 -4.69
CA ILE A 50 -8.16 -0.65 -4.52
C ILE A 50 -8.58 -1.71 -5.53
N TRP A 51 -8.14 -1.59 -6.79
CA TRP A 51 -8.42 -2.58 -7.82
C TRP A 51 -7.94 -3.98 -7.40
N VAL A 52 -6.67 -4.12 -6.98
CA VAL A 52 -6.10 -5.41 -6.56
C VAL A 52 -6.84 -5.97 -5.34
N MET A 53 -7.19 -5.12 -4.35
CA MET A 53 -7.99 -5.54 -3.20
C MET A 53 -9.38 -6.07 -3.61
N VAL A 54 -10.06 -5.41 -4.55
CA VAL A 54 -11.35 -5.87 -5.08
C VAL A 54 -11.19 -7.20 -5.83
N LEU A 55 -10.13 -7.37 -6.62
CA LEU A 55 -9.85 -8.63 -7.30
C LEU A 55 -9.57 -9.76 -6.31
N ALA A 56 -8.83 -9.48 -5.23
CA ALA A 56 -8.55 -10.45 -4.18
C ALA A 56 -9.84 -10.96 -3.50
N LEU A 57 -10.73 -10.04 -3.13
CA LEU A 57 -12.02 -10.37 -2.53
C LEU A 57 -12.94 -11.13 -3.50
N LYS A 58 -13.00 -10.72 -4.78
CA LYS A 58 -13.74 -11.46 -5.82
C LYS A 58 -13.18 -12.87 -6.01
N ASN A 59 -11.86 -13.02 -6.01
CA ASN A 59 -11.21 -14.32 -6.14
C ASN A 59 -11.55 -15.22 -4.94
N LYS A 60 -11.52 -14.68 -3.72
CA LYS A 60 -11.95 -15.42 -2.51
C LYS A 60 -13.42 -15.82 -2.60
N LYS A 61 -14.30 -14.90 -2.98
CA LYS A 61 -15.74 -15.15 -3.16
C LYS A 61 -15.99 -16.33 -4.10
N ASN A 62 -15.36 -16.33 -5.26
CA ASN A 62 -15.64 -17.32 -6.29
C ASN A 62 -14.98 -18.68 -6.00
N ASN A 63 -13.73 -18.69 -5.53
CA ASN A 63 -12.95 -19.94 -5.40
C ASN A 63 -13.09 -20.62 -4.03
N TYR A 64 -13.41 -19.87 -2.98
CA TYR A 64 -13.54 -20.44 -1.63
C TYR A 64 -14.99 -20.50 -1.15
N TYR A 65 -15.80 -19.48 -1.49
CA TYR A 65 -17.21 -19.41 -1.10
C TYR A 65 -18.18 -19.78 -2.23
N SER A 66 -17.68 -20.33 -3.34
CA SER A 66 -18.51 -20.75 -4.50
C SER A 66 -19.47 -19.66 -4.99
N GLY A 67 -19.03 -18.41 -4.98
CA GLY A 67 -19.84 -17.26 -5.37
C GLY A 67 -20.74 -16.70 -4.26
N ASN A 68 -20.88 -17.39 -3.12
CA ASN A 68 -21.80 -17.04 -2.03
C ASN A 68 -21.05 -16.54 -0.80
N MET A 69 -20.53 -15.32 -0.87
CA MET A 69 -19.81 -14.68 0.25
C MET A 69 -20.69 -13.63 0.94
N ASN A 70 -20.81 -13.74 2.27
CA ASN A 70 -21.47 -12.73 3.10
C ASN A 70 -20.50 -11.60 3.51
N TYR A 71 -21.05 -10.52 4.09
CA TYR A 71 -20.27 -9.34 4.46
C TYR A 71 -19.16 -9.65 5.47
N LYS A 72 -19.48 -10.40 6.54
CA LYS A 72 -18.51 -10.76 7.60
C LYS A 72 -17.36 -11.62 7.07
N GLN A 73 -17.67 -12.60 6.21
CA GLN A 73 -16.66 -13.46 5.56
C GLN A 73 -15.68 -12.65 4.71
N GLY A 74 -16.19 -11.72 3.90
CA GLY A 74 -15.34 -10.86 3.10
C GLY A 74 -14.53 -9.85 3.92
N LEU A 75 -15.11 -9.29 4.99
CA LEU A 75 -14.37 -8.46 5.94
C LEU A 75 -13.19 -9.21 6.55
N VAL A 76 -13.42 -10.41 7.08
CA VAL A 76 -12.36 -11.25 7.67
C VAL A 76 -11.27 -11.55 6.62
N SER A 77 -11.66 -11.90 5.40
CA SER A 77 -10.68 -12.13 4.32
C SER A 77 -9.85 -10.89 4.01
N GLY A 78 -10.47 -9.71 3.92
CA GLY A 78 -9.74 -8.47 3.64
C GLY A 78 -8.86 -8.02 4.80
N ILE A 79 -9.25 -8.26 6.05
CA ILE A 79 -8.40 -8.05 7.23
C ILE A 79 -7.16 -8.94 7.15
N ILE A 80 -7.31 -10.23 6.81
CA ILE A 80 -6.18 -11.17 6.69
C ILE A 80 -5.24 -10.73 5.55
N ILE A 81 -5.78 -10.32 4.40
CA ILE A 81 -4.97 -9.78 3.30
C ILE A 81 -4.21 -8.53 3.76
N SER A 82 -4.89 -7.59 4.41
CA SER A 82 -4.30 -6.34 4.90
C SER A 82 -3.20 -6.60 5.93
N ALA A 83 -3.37 -7.59 6.80
CA ALA A 83 -2.36 -7.99 7.77
C ALA A 83 -1.11 -8.57 7.09
N PHE A 84 -1.27 -9.39 6.05
CA PHE A 84 -0.12 -9.87 5.28
C PHE A 84 0.59 -8.75 4.51
N ILE A 85 -0.15 -7.82 3.91
CA ILE A 85 0.45 -6.66 3.24
C ILE A 85 1.22 -5.82 4.26
N ALA A 86 0.61 -5.50 5.41
CA ALA A 86 1.26 -4.75 6.48
C ALA A 86 2.52 -5.44 7.01
N LEU A 87 2.52 -6.78 7.10
CA LEU A 87 3.69 -7.55 7.49
C LEU A 87 4.82 -7.48 6.43
N LEU A 88 4.47 -7.42 5.16
CA LEU A 88 5.42 -7.29 4.04
C LEU A 88 5.87 -5.84 3.80
N SER A 89 5.13 -4.85 4.31
CA SER A 89 5.38 -3.42 4.09
C SER A 89 6.82 -3.00 4.44
N PRO A 90 7.42 -3.38 5.60
CA PRO A 90 8.80 -3.01 5.92
C PRO A 90 9.80 -3.50 4.87
N LEU A 91 9.64 -4.74 4.37
CA LEU A 91 10.49 -5.28 3.31
C LEU A 91 10.33 -4.49 2.02
N THR A 92 9.09 -4.20 1.60
CA THR A 92 8.87 -3.38 0.40
C THR A 92 9.41 -1.97 0.54
N GLN A 93 9.30 -1.39 1.73
CA GLN A 93 9.85 -0.07 2.03
C GLN A 93 11.37 -0.09 1.98
N TRP A 94 12.01 -1.16 2.46
CA TRP A 94 13.46 -1.32 2.40
C TRP A 94 13.94 -1.41 0.95
N ILE A 95 13.30 -2.26 0.14
CA ILE A 95 13.61 -2.37 -1.29
C ILE A 95 13.42 -1.02 -1.98
N THR A 96 12.33 -0.31 -1.67
CA THR A 96 12.06 1.01 -2.25
C THR A 96 13.15 2.01 -1.89
N SER A 97 13.44 2.17 -0.59
CA SER A 97 14.35 3.19 -0.09
C SER A 97 15.83 2.92 -0.36
N TYR A 98 16.26 1.67 -0.54
CA TYR A 98 17.67 1.33 -0.68
C TYR A 98 18.04 0.74 -2.04
N VAL A 99 17.09 0.18 -2.78
CA VAL A 99 17.34 -0.45 -4.08
C VAL A 99 16.72 0.35 -5.21
N ILE A 100 15.43 0.70 -5.10
CA ILE A 100 14.73 1.43 -6.16
C ILE A 100 15.19 2.88 -6.17
N THR A 101 15.16 3.57 -5.03
CA THR A 101 15.34 5.02 -4.96
C THR A 101 16.21 5.47 -3.77
N PRO A 102 17.49 5.06 -3.72
CA PRO A 102 18.43 5.46 -2.66
C PRO A 102 18.59 6.98 -2.50
N GLU A 103 18.30 7.75 -3.56
CA GLU A 103 18.39 9.20 -3.58
C GLU A 103 17.16 9.92 -3.00
N TYR A 104 16.03 9.22 -2.80
CA TYR A 104 14.76 9.84 -2.43
C TYR A 104 14.84 10.61 -1.10
N PHE A 105 15.34 9.97 -0.04
CA PHE A 105 15.41 10.62 1.28
C PHE A 105 16.31 11.87 1.27
N PRO A 106 17.55 11.84 0.75
CA PRO A 106 18.35 13.05 0.61
C PRO A 106 17.65 14.15 -0.20
N ASN A 107 16.99 13.79 -1.31
CA ASN A 107 16.31 14.74 -2.17
C ASN A 107 15.13 15.42 -1.46
N VAL A 108 14.27 14.64 -0.82
CA VAL A 108 13.08 15.16 -0.15
C VAL A 108 13.46 15.96 1.10
N ILE A 109 14.45 15.53 1.88
CA ILE A 109 14.96 16.28 3.05
C ILE A 109 15.45 17.66 2.63
N ARG A 110 16.37 17.72 1.66
CA ARG A 110 16.91 18.98 1.16
C ARG A 110 15.80 19.89 0.66
N ARG A 111 14.89 19.34 -0.17
CA ARG A 111 13.83 20.12 -0.77
C ARG A 111 12.81 20.62 0.26
N SER A 112 12.45 19.82 1.25
CA SER A 112 11.50 20.23 2.29
C SER A 112 12.05 21.33 3.19
N VAL A 113 13.37 21.38 3.43
CA VAL A 113 14.01 22.50 4.14
C VAL A 113 14.08 23.74 3.24
N GLU A 114 14.45 23.60 1.97
CA GLU A 114 14.47 24.72 1.00
C GLU A 114 13.10 25.42 0.85
N LEU A 115 12.02 24.63 0.88
CA LEU A 115 10.65 25.14 0.80
C LEU A 115 10.10 25.64 2.15
N GLY A 116 10.87 25.49 3.24
CA GLY A 116 10.46 25.92 4.58
C GLY A 116 9.43 25.03 5.28
N TYR A 117 9.18 23.81 4.78
CA TYR A 117 8.31 22.84 5.47
C TYR A 117 8.91 22.36 6.79
N TYR A 118 10.24 22.29 6.87
CA TYR A 118 10.98 22.03 8.10
C TYR A 118 11.99 23.14 8.34
N LYS A 119 12.21 23.52 9.61
CA LYS A 119 13.14 24.61 9.96
C LYS A 119 14.59 24.16 9.87
N THR A 120 14.84 22.87 10.09
CA THR A 120 16.19 22.29 10.08
C THR A 120 16.23 20.94 9.37
N THR A 121 17.41 20.55 8.87
CA THR A 121 17.66 19.23 8.29
C THR A 121 17.35 18.10 9.30
N ALA A 122 17.68 18.30 10.58
CA ALA A 122 17.45 17.30 11.63
C ALA A 122 15.94 17.02 11.85
N GLU A 123 15.10 18.06 11.81
CA GLU A 123 13.64 17.90 11.88
C GLU A 123 13.11 17.08 10.68
N ALA A 124 13.63 17.36 9.48
CA ALA A 124 13.26 16.63 8.27
C ALA A 124 13.74 15.17 8.30
N GLU A 125 14.97 14.89 8.76
CA GLU A 125 15.53 13.54 8.91
C GLU A 125 14.76 12.67 9.90
N ALA A 126 14.19 13.26 10.96
CA ALA A 126 13.34 12.54 11.91
C ALA A 126 12.06 11.96 11.25
N VAL A 127 11.61 12.59 10.16
CA VAL A 127 10.42 12.16 9.39
C VAL A 127 10.83 11.31 8.19
N PHE A 128 11.77 11.79 7.38
CA PHE A 128 12.22 11.19 6.13
C PHE A 128 13.35 10.18 6.34
N ASN A 129 12.99 9.06 6.95
CA ASN A 129 13.90 7.94 7.12
C ASN A 129 13.16 6.60 6.99
N TYR A 130 13.94 5.55 6.77
CA TYR A 130 13.41 4.20 6.59
C TYR A 130 12.56 3.74 7.78
N LYS A 131 12.98 4.00 9.03
CA LYS A 131 12.25 3.53 10.23
C LYS A 131 10.85 4.14 10.28
N SER A 132 10.75 5.46 10.15
CA SER A 132 9.47 6.18 10.13
C SER A 132 8.59 5.69 8.98
N TYR A 133 9.16 5.56 7.78
CA TYR A 133 8.42 5.10 6.60
C TYR A 133 7.97 3.63 6.70
N ALA A 134 8.79 2.73 7.25
CA ALA A 134 8.45 1.31 7.42
C ALA A 134 7.30 1.13 8.43
N ILE A 135 7.31 1.90 9.53
CA ILE A 135 6.23 1.88 10.52
C ILE A 135 4.95 2.47 9.90
N ASN A 136 5.04 3.66 9.31
CA ASN A 136 3.89 4.35 8.75
C ASN A 136 3.26 3.56 7.60
N SER A 137 4.06 3.00 6.69
CA SER A 137 3.56 2.18 5.58
C SER A 137 2.86 0.90 6.05
N SER A 138 3.34 0.29 7.15
CA SER A 138 2.70 -0.89 7.75
C SER A 138 1.34 -0.55 8.37
N ILE A 139 1.28 0.53 9.15
CA ILE A 139 0.03 1.01 9.76
C ILE A 139 -0.96 1.43 8.67
N PHE A 140 -0.49 2.20 7.69
CA PHE A 140 -1.32 2.65 6.57
C PHE A 140 -1.86 1.48 5.77
N ALA A 141 -1.04 0.48 5.42
CA ALA A 141 -1.49 -0.72 4.71
C ALA A 141 -2.61 -1.45 5.46
N MET A 142 -2.50 -1.59 6.78
CA MET A 142 -3.52 -2.22 7.60
C MET A 142 -4.82 -1.39 7.61
N VAL A 143 -4.73 -0.11 7.96
CA VAL A 143 -5.92 0.77 8.09
C VAL A 143 -6.61 0.95 6.75
N PHE A 144 -5.86 1.31 5.71
CA PHE A 144 -6.38 1.54 4.37
C PHE A 144 -6.97 0.26 3.76
N GLY A 145 -6.31 -0.88 3.95
CA GLY A 145 -6.78 -2.18 3.46
C GLY A 145 -8.10 -2.61 4.11
N VAL A 146 -8.24 -2.42 5.42
CA VAL A 146 -9.49 -2.71 6.15
C VAL A 146 -10.61 -1.76 5.72
N ALA A 147 -10.34 -0.45 5.62
CA ALA A 147 -11.30 0.54 5.17
C ALA A 147 -11.79 0.24 3.74
N THR A 148 -10.85 -0.02 2.82
CA THR A 148 -11.16 -0.40 1.43
C THR A 148 -12.01 -1.66 1.38
N THR A 149 -11.68 -2.67 2.19
CA THR A 149 -12.46 -3.91 2.26
C THR A 149 -13.88 -3.65 2.73
N ALA A 150 -14.06 -2.84 3.78
CA ALA A 150 -15.38 -2.51 4.31
C ALA A 150 -16.28 -1.87 3.24
N ILE A 151 -15.73 -0.91 2.48
CA ILE A 151 -16.44 -0.26 1.38
C ILE A 151 -16.71 -1.26 0.25
N ALA A 152 -15.69 -1.99 -0.21
CA ALA A 152 -15.82 -2.95 -1.31
C ALA A 152 -16.88 -4.03 -1.02
N MET A 153 -16.96 -4.49 0.22
CA MET A 153 -17.90 -5.54 0.63
C MET A 153 -19.37 -5.11 0.59
N ILE A 154 -19.68 -3.81 0.59
CA ILE A 154 -21.04 -3.31 0.35
C ILE A 154 -21.54 -3.76 -1.03
N PHE A 155 -20.64 -3.74 -2.03
CA PHE A 155 -20.91 -4.10 -3.41
C PHE A 155 -20.69 -5.59 -3.71
N LEU A 156 -19.70 -6.21 -3.06
CA LEU A 156 -19.31 -7.59 -3.35
C LEU A 156 -20.12 -8.64 -2.57
N LYS A 157 -20.78 -8.28 -1.46
CA LYS A 157 -21.62 -9.24 -0.72
C LYS A 157 -22.70 -9.80 -1.62
N THR A 158 -22.99 -11.08 -1.44
CA THR A 158 -24.12 -11.71 -2.12
C THR A 158 -25.40 -11.15 -1.51
N LYS A 159 -26.25 -10.53 -2.32
CA LYS A 159 -27.59 -10.14 -1.90
C LYS A 159 -28.41 -11.43 -1.84
N TYR A 160 -28.89 -11.80 -0.67
CA TYR A 160 -29.98 -12.78 -0.60
C TYR A 160 -31.18 -12.16 -1.33
N LYS A 161 -31.71 -12.86 -2.34
CA LYS A 161 -33.00 -12.54 -2.93
C LYS A 161 -34.09 -13.04 -1.99
#